data_AF-A0A5J4PIU7-F1
#
_entry.id   AF-A0A5J4PIU7-F1
#
_cell.length_a   1.000
_cell.length_b   1.000
_cell.length_c   1.000
_cell.angle_alpha   90.00
_cell.angle_beta   90.00
_cell.angle_gamma   90.00
#
_symmetry.space_group_name_H-M   'P 1'
#
loop_
_entity.id
_entity.type
_entity.pdbx_description
1 polymer ?
#
loop_
_entity_poly.entity_id
_entity_poly.type
_entity_poly.pdbx_seq_one_letter_code
_entity_poly.pdbx_strand_id
1 'polypeptide(L)' 'QTILRRESYPNPYETLKELTRTNQTITETSIKEFIENLDINEKVKNELRAITPHTYTGV' A
#
# COMPACT_ATOMS: atom_id res chain seq x y z
N GLN A 1 -5.13 2.39 -1.68
CA GLN A 1 -5.34 3.51 -2.63
C GLN A 1 -5.71 4.81 -1.93
N THR A 2 -6.65 4.81 -0.98
CA THR A 2 -7.17 6.02 -0.32
C THR A 2 -6.08 6.86 0.36
N ILE A 3 -5.20 6.24 1.12
CA ILE A 3 -4.08 6.93 1.79
C ILE A 3 -3.12 7.56 0.79
N LEU A 4 -2.74 6.83 -0.27
CA LEU A 4 -1.87 7.39 -1.32
C LEU A 4 -2.49 8.61 -2.02
N ARG A 5 -3.82 8.62 -2.23
CA ARG A 5 -4.52 9.80 -2.76
C ARG A 5 -4.50 10.97 -1.77
N ARG A 6 -4.65 10.70 -0.47
CA ARG A 6 -4.58 11.73 0.59
C ARG A 6 -3.21 12.40 0.63
N GLU A 7 -2.15 11.63 0.44
CA GLU A 7 -0.77 12.14 0.38
C GLU A 7 -0.39 12.74 -0.99
N SER A 8 -1.34 12.90 -1.92
CA SER A 8 -1.10 13.39 -3.28
C SER A 8 -0.03 12.58 -4.05
N TYR A 9 0.11 11.30 -3.75
CA TYR A 9 1.03 10.40 -4.45
C TYR A 9 0.60 10.25 -5.92
N PRO A 10 1.55 10.31 -6.88
CA PRO A 10 1.22 10.19 -8.30
C PRO A 10 0.66 8.81 -8.64
N ASN A 11 -0.39 8.78 -9.45
CA ASN A 11 -1.00 7.56 -10.01
C ASN A 11 -1.19 6.39 -9.01
N PRO A 12 -1.86 6.63 -7.86
CA PRO A 12 -1.92 5.66 -6.77
C PRO A 12 -2.69 4.37 -7.11
N TYR A 13 -3.54 4.44 -8.13
CA TYR A 13 -4.22 3.27 -8.68
C TYR A 13 -3.27 2.41 -9.52
N GLU A 14 -2.39 3.03 -10.32
CA GLU A 14 -1.47 2.31 -11.20
C GLU A 14 -0.41 1.55 -10.39
N THR A 15 0.17 2.19 -9.38
CA THR A 15 1.17 1.55 -8.50
C THR A 15 0.59 0.32 -7.79
N LEU A 16 -0.66 0.36 -7.34
CA LEU A 16 -1.35 -0.80 -6.77
C LEU A 16 -1.72 -1.86 -7.81
N LYS A 17 -2.00 -1.43 -9.04
CA LYS A 17 -2.29 -2.33 -10.16
C LYS A 17 -1.03 -3.09 -10.58
N GLU A 18 0.14 -2.48 -10.51
CA GLU A 18 1.42 -3.16 -10.73
C GLU A 18 1.65 -4.25 -9.69
N LEU A 19 1.39 -3.97 -8.41
CA LEU A 19 1.50 -4.96 -7.32
C LEU A 19 0.58 -6.18 -7.53
N THR A 20 -0.62 -5.96 -8.08
CA THR A 20 -1.63 -7.01 -8.29
C THR A 20 -1.51 -7.72 -9.64
N ARG A 21 -0.77 -7.18 -10.61
CA ARG A 21 -0.61 -7.75 -11.96
C ARG A 21 0.47 -8.83 -12.08
N THR A 22 1.34 -8.98 -11.09
CA THR A 22 2.47 -9.92 -11.17
C THR A 22 2.05 -11.40 -11.16
N ASN A 23 0.75 -11.75 -11.11
CA ASN A 23 0.25 -13.12 -10.94
C ASN A 23 0.85 -13.84 -9.72
N GLN A 24 1.49 -13.08 -8.81
CA GLN A 24 2.06 -13.58 -7.59
C GLN A 24 1.04 -13.45 -6.47
N THR A 25 1.03 -14.42 -5.56
CA THR A 25 0.24 -14.35 -4.34
C THR A 25 0.69 -13.13 -3.56
N ILE A 26 -0.23 -12.17 -3.33
CA ILE A 26 0.06 -11.03 -2.48
C ILE A 26 0.17 -11.53 -1.05
N THR A 27 1.39 -11.54 -0.53
CA THR A 27 1.70 -11.87 0.85
C THR A 27 1.99 -10.60 1.66
N GLU A 28 2.01 -10.73 2.98
CA GLU A 28 2.41 -9.62 3.87
C GLU A 28 3.79 -9.07 3.50
N THR A 29 4.75 -9.94 3.17
CA THR A 29 6.09 -9.54 2.72
C THR A 29 6.03 -8.70 1.44
N SER A 30 5.24 -9.14 0.44
CA SER A 30 5.08 -8.41 -0.82
C SER A 30 4.47 -7.02 -0.60
N ILE A 31 3.51 -6.88 0.34
CA ILE A 31 2.93 -5.59 0.69
C ILE A 31 3.95 -4.71 1.43
N LYS A 32 4.73 -5.27 2.36
CA LYS A 32 5.80 -4.54 3.06
C LYS A 32 6.85 -4.01 2.09
N GLU A 33 7.37 -4.87 1.22
CA GLU A 33 8.32 -4.47 0.17
C GLU A 33 7.74 -3.40 -0.75
N PHE A 34 6.45 -3.50 -1.10
CA PHE A 34 5.77 -2.46 -1.86
C PHE A 34 5.74 -1.13 -1.11
N ILE A 35 5.41 -1.12 0.18
CA ILE A 35 5.38 0.10 1.00
C ILE A 35 6.79 0.70 1.14
N GLU A 36 7.84 -0.12 1.26
CA GLU A 36 9.22 0.36 1.30
C GLU A 36 9.60 1.13 0.03
N ASN A 37 9.19 0.61 -1.12
CA ASN A 37 9.48 1.20 -2.44
C ASN A 37 8.70 2.50 -2.73
N LEU A 38 7.70 2.86 -1.91
CA LEU A 38 6.99 4.12 -2.07
C LEU A 38 7.84 5.30 -1.57
N ASP A 39 7.97 6.34 -2.39
CA ASP A 39 8.58 7.60 -1.98
C ASP A 39 7.55 8.49 -1.25
N ILE A 40 7.21 8.09 -0.03
CA ILE A 40 6.27 8.77 0.85
C ILE A 40 6.86 8.92 2.25
N ASN A 41 6.28 9.83 3.03
CA ASN A 41 6.73 10.09 4.40
C ASN A 41 6.68 8.82 5.26
N GLU A 42 7.71 8.59 6.08
CA GLU A 42 7.81 7.48 7.05
C GLU A 42 6.58 7.35 7.95
N LYS A 43 5.96 8.47 8.33
CA LYS A 43 4.72 8.46 9.12
C LYS A 43 3.59 7.72 8.39
N VAL A 44 3.48 7.94 7.08
CA VAL A 44 2.47 7.30 6.22
C VAL A 44 2.84 5.84 5.95
N LYS A 45 4.14 5.53 5.77
CA LYS A 45 4.59 4.13 5.66
C LYS A 45 4.20 3.33 6.89
N ASN A 46 4.39 3.89 8.08
CA ASN A 46 3.99 3.25 9.33
C ASN A 46 2.46 3.07 9.44
N GLU A 47 1.67 4.06 9.00
CA GLU A 47 0.21 3.92 8.92
C GLU A 47 -0.19 2.78 7.97
N LEU A 48 0.44 2.68 6.78
CA LEU A 48 0.19 1.62 5.82
C LEU A 48 0.60 0.23 6.34
N ARG A 49 1.74 0.13 7.04
CA ARG A 49 2.21 -1.12 7.66
C ARG A 49 1.29 -1.60 8.80
N ALA A 50 0.59 -0.68 9.46
CA ALA A 50 -0.38 -1.01 10.51
C ALA A 50 -1.73 -1.52 9.95
N ILE A 51 -1.98 -1.31 8.65
CA ILE A 51 -3.18 -1.82 7.99
C ILE A 51 -2.99 -3.30 7.69
N THR A 52 -3.93 -4.09 8.20
CA THR A 52 -4.00 -5.52 7.96
C THR A 52 -5.42 -5.87 7.48
N PRO A 53 -5.62 -7.02 6.83
CA PRO A 53 -6.95 -7.47 6.45
C PRO A 53 -7.95 -7.51 7.64
N HIS A 54 -7.45 -7.71 8.85
CA HIS A 54 -8.24 -7.76 10.08
C HIS A 54 -8.60 -6.38 10.63
N THR A 55 -7.75 -5.37 10.39
CA THR A 55 -7.97 -3.99 10.85
C THR A 55 -8.65 -3.11 9.81
N TYR A 56 -8.73 -3.56 8.56
CA TYR A 56 -9.38 -2.84 7.46
C TYR A 56 -10.82 -3.33 7.22
N THR A 57 -11.65 -3.29 8.27
CA THR A 57 -13.05 -3.76 8.23
C THR A 57 -14.08 -2.68 7.91
N GLY A 58 -13.70 -1.40 7.91
CA GLY A 58 -14.54 -0.29 7.46
C GLY A 58 -15.71 0.07 8.37
N VAL A 59 -15.71 -0.40 9.63
CA VAL A 59 -16.74 -0.12 10.65
C VAL A 59 -16.49 1.23 11.33
#